data_AF-A0A7X2IEK0-F1
#
_entry.id   AF-A0A7X2IEK0-F1
#
_cell.length_a   1.000
_cell.length_b   1.000
_cell.length_c   1.000
_cell.angle_alpha   90.00
_cell.angle_beta   90.00
_cell.angle_gamma   90.00
#
_symmetry.space_group_name_H-M   'P 1'
#
loop_
_entity.id
_entity.type
_entity.pdbx_description
1 polymer ?
#
loop_
_entity_poly.entity_id
_entity_poly.type
_entity_poly.pdbx_seq_one_letter_code
_entity_poly.pdbx_strand_id
1 'polypeptide(L)'
;MNIHLLQFAPSQASAAPGFLQMVSSAPDAWSEVQAMRRFFREQTIDSQACYAFVTPAFLQQTGLDAGRLRRLIESQPQADAWTFLPQPLAACGQVNLLMQGEQILTGFAATSRTFLQTLGLGLDPAHFLPPWQSNVPHGFIAAKLAFWQTWFDLVERLYQVAEQEPGELHAALQRRASSGETAKSLLAASLGSLVLGLDQQLRVWHCPLSQMPAAKPVATSDLEALAGLRSAYAASGDPADLQRFSQRSEQLRVASPLPAAGAAAPLSLGALTLAPSVGAAAEAARGELVFGCMTHVPLPVKFPDYVLPIYLGQAQHEGALNLRDLAPQWVPYHPIVAGMLGNFALRKLILRDYPNVKRVGVCLYRKFISRERISGVPAEDNWMMDVVSDKEFAHQTLEQMMEPGDQPFLVGKTCGFNVAGQSAGYLSHYAVSHHAEDLLRFAAAATELGVFGRSEAELFFNEKTFFMGGIEMGVFPADFWLRTVEQIEAVTWYCVQRYDTRREGYQSRAWAFCAERLGSYLLLREMRARYGDPGYMRFFGQLNLITRGDQTKYVPSH
;
A
#
# COMPACT_ATOMS: atom_id res chain seq x y z
N MET A 1 0.58 16.61 16.71
CA MET A 1 -0.12 15.81 15.69
C MET A 1 -1.48 16.43 15.48
N ASN A 2 -1.85 16.75 14.23
CA ASN A 2 -3.18 17.26 13.92
C ASN A 2 -4.19 16.13 14.11
N ILE A 3 -5.33 16.41 14.76
CA ILE A 3 -6.37 15.41 15.02
C ILE A 3 -7.70 15.98 14.52
N HIS A 4 -8.25 15.34 13.50
CA HIS A 4 -9.56 15.62 12.95
C HIS A 4 -10.56 14.62 13.51
N LEU A 5 -11.51 15.13 14.29
CA LEU A 5 -12.59 14.33 14.83
C LEU A 5 -13.82 14.64 14.00
N LEU A 6 -14.30 13.67 13.23
CA LEU A 6 -15.48 13.78 12.39
C LEU A 6 -16.57 12.87 12.93
N GLN A 7 -17.79 13.37 12.98
CA GLN A 7 -18.95 12.59 13.38
C GLN A 7 -19.96 12.52 12.24
N PHE A 8 -20.43 11.31 11.95
CA PHE A 8 -21.54 11.12 11.01
C PHE A 8 -22.78 11.79 11.58
N ALA A 9 -23.46 12.57 10.75
CA ALA A 9 -24.77 13.09 11.07
C ALA A 9 -25.57 13.26 9.77
N PRO A 10 -26.90 13.08 9.80
CA PRO A 10 -27.73 13.53 8.70
C PRO A 10 -27.54 15.05 8.48
N SER A 11 -27.81 15.54 7.27
CA SER A 11 -27.58 16.95 6.88
C SER A 11 -28.22 17.98 7.83
N GLN A 12 -29.33 17.61 8.48
CA GLN A 12 -30.09 18.48 9.37
C GLN A 12 -29.69 18.39 10.84
N ALA A 13 -28.89 17.40 11.22
CA ALA A 13 -28.42 17.24 12.58
C ALA A 13 -27.04 17.86 12.71
N SER A 14 -26.76 18.46 13.87
CA SER A 14 -25.41 18.92 14.18
C SER A 14 -24.60 17.79 14.82
N ALA A 15 -23.32 17.72 14.48
CA ALA A 15 -22.37 16.92 15.23
C ALA A 15 -22.28 17.41 16.68
N ALA A 16 -21.94 16.50 17.59
CA ALA A 16 -21.68 16.81 18.98
C ALA A 16 -20.54 17.84 19.11
N PRO A 17 -20.54 18.69 20.16
CA PRO A 17 -19.53 19.72 20.35
C PRO A 17 -18.09 19.17 20.23
N GLY A 18 -17.28 19.82 19.39
CA GLY A 18 -15.89 19.45 19.13
C GLY A 18 -15.66 18.40 18.03
N PHE A 19 -16.73 17.88 17.41
CA PHE A 19 -16.66 17.08 16.20
C PHE A 19 -17.01 17.91 14.96
N LEU A 20 -16.30 17.67 13.86
CA LEU A 20 -16.67 18.14 12.53
C LEU A 20 -17.78 17.27 11.98
N GLN A 21 -18.81 17.90 11.41
CA GLN A 21 -19.91 17.16 10.82
C GLN A 21 -19.48 16.48 9.51
N MET A 22 -19.84 15.21 9.37
CA MET A 22 -19.69 14.44 8.14
C MET A 22 -21.06 13.92 7.72
N VAL A 23 -21.55 14.37 6.58
CA VAL A 23 -22.93 14.12 6.17
C VAL A 23 -23.10 12.71 5.62
N SER A 24 -23.90 11.89 6.30
CA SER A 24 -24.36 10.58 5.80
C SER A 24 -25.84 10.63 5.39
N SER A 25 -26.21 9.84 4.38
CA SER A 25 -27.58 9.84 3.82
C SER A 25 -28.57 9.00 4.65
N ALA A 26 -28.09 8.05 5.44
CA ALA A 26 -28.87 7.18 6.31
C ALA A 26 -28.03 6.74 7.52
N PRO A 27 -28.66 6.31 8.62
CA PRO A 27 -27.95 5.81 9.81
C PRO A 27 -27.51 4.36 9.65
N ASP A 28 -26.85 4.03 8.53
CA ASP A 28 -26.30 2.71 8.26
C ASP A 28 -24.85 2.79 7.78
N ALA A 29 -24.13 1.68 7.94
CA ALA A 29 -22.71 1.61 7.63
C ALA A 29 -22.40 1.88 6.15
N TRP A 30 -23.30 1.55 5.21
CA TRP A 30 -23.08 1.83 3.80
C TRP A 30 -23.09 3.33 3.53
N SER A 31 -24.09 4.05 4.06
CA SER A 31 -24.18 5.50 3.97
C SER A 31 -23.02 6.22 4.67
N GLU A 32 -22.56 5.71 5.81
CA GLU A 32 -21.37 6.22 6.50
C GLU A 32 -20.09 6.03 5.67
N VAL A 33 -19.88 4.82 5.13
CA VAL A 33 -18.75 4.54 4.25
C VAL A 33 -18.80 5.36 2.97
N GLN A 34 -19.97 5.63 2.40
CA GLN A 34 -20.11 6.55 1.27
C GLN A 34 -19.71 7.99 1.62
N ALA A 35 -20.02 8.45 2.84
CA ALA A 35 -19.62 9.77 3.31
C ALA A 35 -18.10 9.86 3.51
N MET A 36 -17.50 8.85 4.14
CA MET A 36 -16.04 8.73 4.25
C MET A 36 -15.38 8.62 2.88
N ARG A 37 -15.96 7.84 1.95
CA ARG A 37 -15.47 7.70 0.58
C ARG A 37 -15.41 9.06 -0.11
N ARG A 38 -16.49 9.83 0.00
CA ARG A 38 -16.55 11.20 -0.52
C ARG A 38 -15.49 12.09 0.10
N PHE A 39 -15.34 12.03 1.43
CA PHE A 39 -14.31 12.76 2.17
C PHE A 39 -12.92 12.47 1.61
N PHE A 40 -12.54 11.20 1.44
CA PHE A 40 -11.22 10.84 0.92
C PHE A 40 -11.02 11.16 -0.58
N ARG A 41 -12.08 11.24 -1.39
CA ARG A 41 -11.97 11.63 -2.81
C ARG A 41 -11.90 13.13 -3.03
N GLU A 42 -12.60 13.90 -2.20
CA GLU A 42 -12.85 15.33 -2.44
C GLU A 42 -12.01 16.26 -1.55
N GLN A 43 -11.55 15.78 -0.39
CA GLN A 43 -10.79 16.61 0.56
C GLN A 43 -9.29 16.41 0.40
N THR A 44 -8.52 17.47 0.61
CA THR A 44 -7.07 17.36 0.80
C THR A 44 -6.82 16.76 2.18
N ILE A 45 -6.10 15.64 2.22
CA ILE A 45 -5.85 14.89 3.45
C ILE A 45 -4.46 15.24 3.97
N ASP A 46 -4.38 15.67 5.23
CA ASP A 46 -3.13 15.88 5.94
C ASP A 46 -2.51 14.52 6.25
N SER A 47 -1.40 14.21 5.58
CA SER A 47 -0.68 12.94 5.71
C SER A 47 -0.09 12.70 7.10
N GLN A 48 0.03 13.74 7.93
CA GLN A 48 0.53 13.67 9.31
C GLN A 48 -0.59 13.71 10.36
N ALA A 49 -1.85 13.82 9.93
CA ALA A 49 -2.97 13.89 10.84
C ALA A 49 -3.55 12.52 11.22
N CYS A 50 -4.20 12.51 12.37
CA CYS A 50 -5.09 11.44 12.79
C CYS A 50 -6.54 11.82 12.46
N TYR A 51 -7.28 10.90 11.85
CA TYR A 51 -8.69 11.06 11.55
C TYR A 51 -9.50 10.06 12.36
N ALA A 52 -10.54 10.54 13.04
CA ALA A 52 -11.55 9.70 13.68
C ALA A 52 -12.89 9.94 12.99
N PHE A 53 -13.51 8.88 12.48
CA PHE A 53 -14.84 8.93 11.87
C PHE A 53 -15.79 8.19 12.79
N VAL A 54 -16.55 8.93 13.60
CA VAL A 54 -17.34 8.34 14.69
C VAL A 54 -18.83 8.37 14.39
N THR A 55 -19.56 7.36 14.87
CA THR A 55 -21.03 7.31 14.77
C THR A 55 -21.69 8.39 15.64
N PRO A 56 -22.96 8.75 15.39
CA PRO A 56 -23.71 9.63 16.27
C PRO A 56 -23.76 9.10 17.71
N ALA A 57 -23.79 7.78 17.87
CA ALA A 57 -23.89 7.10 19.15
C ALA A 57 -22.54 6.98 19.90
N PHE A 58 -21.42 7.43 19.32
CA PHE A 58 -20.09 7.23 19.90
C PHE A 58 -19.97 7.73 21.35
N LEU A 59 -20.42 8.96 21.62
CA LEU A 59 -20.41 9.53 22.98
C LEU A 59 -21.30 8.72 23.92
N GLN A 60 -22.51 8.36 23.49
CA GLN A 60 -23.44 7.58 24.31
C GLN A 60 -22.88 6.19 24.65
N GLN A 61 -22.18 5.56 23.71
CA GLN A 61 -21.70 4.19 23.84
C GLN A 61 -20.33 4.07 24.52
N THR A 62 -19.49 5.10 24.45
CA THR A 62 -18.14 5.09 25.03
C THR A 62 -18.00 6.00 26.24
N GLY A 63 -18.82 7.06 26.32
CA GLY A 63 -18.67 8.14 27.30
C GLY A 63 -17.50 9.09 26.97
N LEU A 64 -17.00 9.07 25.73
CA LEU A 64 -15.90 9.90 25.26
C LEU A 64 -16.41 11.05 24.41
N ASP A 65 -16.28 12.28 24.93
CA ASP A 65 -16.47 13.49 24.13
C ASP A 65 -15.23 13.79 23.26
N ALA A 66 -15.32 14.80 22.39
CA ALA A 66 -14.23 15.19 21.50
C ALA A 66 -12.95 15.57 22.25
N GLY A 67 -13.06 16.24 23.40
CA GLY A 67 -11.92 16.66 24.20
C GLY A 67 -11.20 15.48 24.83
N ARG A 68 -11.94 14.50 25.36
CA ARG A 68 -11.38 13.28 25.93
C ARG A 68 -10.79 12.39 24.85
N LEU A 69 -11.48 12.21 23.73
CA LEU A 69 -10.98 11.44 22.58
C LEU A 69 -9.64 12.03 22.07
N ARG A 70 -9.55 13.35 21.93
CA ARG A 70 -8.30 14.03 21.53
C ARG A 70 -7.16 13.76 22.51
N ARG A 71 -7.39 13.92 23.82
CA ARG A 71 -6.37 13.65 24.85
C ARG A 71 -5.88 12.20 24.82
N LEU A 72 -6.77 11.24 24.60
CA LEU A 72 -6.41 9.81 24.49
C LEU A 72 -5.50 9.58 23.29
N ILE A 73 -5.84 10.16 22.13
CA ILE A 73 -5.03 10.07 20.92
C ILE A 73 -3.65 10.72 21.14
N GLU A 74 -3.61 11.92 21.71
CA GLU A 74 -2.36 12.66 22.01
C GLU A 74 -1.46 11.94 23.01
N SER A 75 -2.04 11.19 23.96
CA SER A 75 -1.28 10.43 24.96
C SER A 75 -0.52 9.24 24.38
N GLN A 76 -0.84 8.83 23.15
CA GLN A 76 -0.25 7.68 22.47
C GLN A 76 0.26 8.07 21.08
N PRO A 77 1.22 9.01 20.96
CA PRO A 77 1.64 9.55 19.65
C PRO A 77 2.30 8.49 18.74
N GLN A 78 2.79 7.41 19.36
CA GLN A 78 3.38 6.25 18.69
C GLN A 78 2.34 5.30 18.09
N ALA A 79 1.05 5.42 18.42
CA ALA A 79 0.03 4.60 17.80
C ALA A 79 -0.27 5.09 16.38
N ASP A 80 -0.58 4.15 15.49
CA ASP A 80 -0.98 4.40 14.10
C ASP A 80 -2.51 4.25 13.95
N ALA A 81 -3.13 3.49 14.86
CA ALA A 81 -4.58 3.40 15.03
C ALA A 81 -4.96 3.31 16.52
N TRP A 82 -6.14 3.81 16.86
CA TRP A 82 -6.77 3.77 18.16
C TRP A 82 -8.14 3.13 18.02
N THR A 83 -8.42 2.16 18.88
CA THR A 83 -9.70 1.45 18.87
C THR A 83 -10.48 1.71 20.15
N PHE A 84 -11.79 1.88 19.99
CA PHE A 84 -12.72 2.13 21.09
C PHE A 84 -13.79 1.04 21.08
N LEU A 85 -13.89 0.28 22.17
CA LEU A 85 -14.71 -0.94 22.23
C LEU A 85 -15.86 -0.72 23.22
N PRO A 86 -16.98 -0.11 22.78
CA PRO A 86 -18.12 0.15 23.67
C PRO A 86 -18.85 -1.14 24.10
N GLN A 87 -18.69 -2.23 23.34
CA GLN A 87 -19.32 -3.51 23.61
C GLN A 87 -18.28 -4.63 23.59
N PRO A 88 -17.50 -4.80 24.68
CA PRO A 88 -16.37 -5.73 24.72
C PRO A 88 -16.80 -7.18 24.45
N LEU A 89 -17.96 -7.60 24.96
CA LEU A 89 -18.51 -8.94 24.71
C LEU A 89 -18.82 -9.19 23.24
N ALA A 90 -19.26 -8.18 22.49
CA ALA A 90 -19.52 -8.31 21.06
C ALA A 90 -18.20 -8.51 20.27
N ALA A 91 -17.10 -7.93 20.74
CA ALA A 91 -15.79 -8.06 20.13
C ALA A 91 -15.06 -9.36 20.52
N CYS A 92 -15.01 -9.70 21.81
CA CYS A 92 -14.31 -10.89 22.31
C CYS A 92 -15.10 -12.20 22.12
N GLY A 93 -16.44 -12.10 22.05
CA GLY A 93 -17.33 -13.24 21.86
C GLY A 93 -17.46 -13.69 20.39
N GLN A 94 -16.80 -13.04 19.44
CA GLN A 94 -16.87 -13.38 18.02
C GLN A 94 -15.48 -13.65 17.46
N VAL A 95 -15.34 -14.62 16.55
CA VAL A 95 -14.06 -14.93 15.86
C VAL A 95 -13.53 -13.67 15.16
N ASN A 96 -14.36 -13.05 14.34
CA ASN A 96 -14.16 -11.75 13.71
C ASN A 96 -15.53 -11.16 13.30
N LEU A 97 -15.55 -9.91 12.80
CA LEU A 97 -16.79 -9.26 12.38
C LEU A 97 -17.46 -9.92 11.16
N LEU A 98 -16.72 -10.64 10.32
CA LEU A 98 -17.31 -11.39 9.19
C LEU A 98 -18.17 -12.55 9.69
N MET A 99 -17.68 -13.28 10.70
CA MET A 99 -18.44 -14.36 11.33
C MET A 99 -19.61 -13.85 12.17
N GLN A 100 -19.51 -12.63 12.74
CA GLN A 100 -20.65 -11.96 13.33
C GLN A 100 -21.72 -11.64 12.28
N GLY A 101 -21.31 -11.18 11.09
CA GLY A 101 -22.23 -10.91 9.98
C GLY A 101 -22.96 -12.16 9.48
N GLU A 102 -22.35 -13.35 9.54
CA GLU A 102 -23.01 -14.63 9.21
C GLU A 102 -24.19 -14.94 10.14
N GLN A 103 -24.12 -14.53 11.41
CA GLN A 103 -25.23 -14.67 12.36
C GLN A 103 -26.39 -13.72 12.05
N ILE A 104 -26.11 -12.59 11.40
CA ILE A 104 -27.12 -11.59 10.99
C ILE A 104 -27.73 -11.98 9.64
N LEU A 105 -26.91 -12.45 8.70
CA LEU A 105 -27.30 -12.78 7.34
C LEU A 105 -26.64 -14.10 6.90
N THR A 106 -27.45 -15.15 6.79
CA THR A 106 -26.96 -16.47 6.34
C THR A 106 -26.29 -16.41 4.97
N GLY A 107 -25.13 -17.05 4.85
CA GLY A 107 -24.28 -17.06 3.67
C GLY A 107 -23.43 -15.80 3.49
N PHE A 108 -23.42 -14.88 4.45
CA PHE A 108 -22.59 -13.68 4.43
C PHE A 108 -21.08 -14.00 4.50
N ALA A 109 -20.65 -15.03 5.24
CA ALA A 109 -19.26 -15.46 5.26
C ALA A 109 -18.78 -15.92 3.87
N ALA A 110 -19.63 -16.64 3.13
CA ALA A 110 -19.34 -17.02 1.74
C ALA A 110 -19.27 -15.78 0.84
N THR A 111 -20.24 -14.86 0.94
CA THR A 111 -20.21 -13.58 0.21
C THR A 111 -18.95 -12.77 0.51
N SER A 112 -18.54 -12.71 1.77
CA SER A 112 -17.32 -12.02 2.22
C SER A 112 -16.07 -12.66 1.64
N ARG A 113 -15.99 -13.99 1.65
CA ARG A 113 -14.88 -14.74 1.04
C ARG A 113 -14.77 -14.45 -0.46
N THR A 114 -15.88 -14.50 -1.19
CA THR A 114 -15.89 -14.18 -2.63
C THR A 114 -15.47 -12.74 -2.89
N PHE A 115 -15.91 -11.78 -2.08
CA PHE A 115 -15.42 -10.40 -2.17
C PHE A 115 -13.91 -10.31 -1.95
N LEU A 116 -13.38 -10.93 -0.89
CA LEU A 116 -11.95 -10.94 -0.59
C LEU A 116 -11.12 -11.58 -1.72
N GLN A 117 -11.65 -12.61 -2.38
CA GLN A 117 -11.01 -13.19 -3.58
C GLN A 117 -10.89 -12.18 -4.73
N THR A 118 -11.83 -11.24 -4.89
CA THR A 118 -11.69 -10.18 -5.90
C THR A 118 -10.54 -9.21 -5.62
N LEU A 119 -10.08 -9.17 -4.37
CA LEU A 119 -8.90 -8.42 -3.93
C LEU A 119 -7.61 -9.27 -3.98
N GLY A 120 -7.69 -10.51 -4.45
CA GLY A 120 -6.58 -11.47 -4.40
C GLY A 120 -6.31 -12.03 -2.99
N LEU A 121 -7.18 -11.75 -2.02
CA LEU A 121 -7.03 -12.23 -0.65
C LEU A 121 -7.65 -13.62 -0.51
N GLY A 122 -6.81 -14.64 -0.45
CA GLY A 122 -7.19 -16.04 -0.17
C GLY A 122 -7.56 -16.30 1.29
N LEU A 123 -8.28 -15.37 1.92
CA LEU A 123 -8.63 -15.42 3.34
C LEU A 123 -9.93 -16.19 3.55
N ASP A 124 -9.91 -17.14 4.50
CA ASP A 124 -11.12 -17.79 4.98
C ASP A 124 -11.66 -17.08 6.24
N PRO A 125 -12.86 -16.46 6.20
CA PRO A 125 -13.45 -15.81 7.35
C PRO A 125 -13.59 -16.71 8.60
N ALA A 126 -13.79 -18.02 8.43
CA ALA A 126 -13.96 -18.94 9.57
C ALA A 126 -12.66 -19.22 10.33
N HIS A 127 -11.51 -19.02 9.67
CA HIS A 127 -10.19 -19.31 10.22
C HIS A 127 -9.36 -18.04 10.48
N PHE A 128 -9.90 -16.86 10.17
CA PHE A 128 -9.25 -15.59 10.43
C PHE A 128 -9.47 -15.14 11.88
N LEU A 129 -8.41 -15.21 12.69
CA LEU A 129 -8.45 -14.96 14.14
C LEU A 129 -7.55 -13.79 14.55
N PRO A 130 -7.92 -12.53 14.23
CA PRO A 130 -7.17 -11.38 14.74
C PRO A 130 -7.31 -11.26 16.27
N PRO A 131 -6.45 -10.46 16.94
CA PRO A 131 -6.69 -10.05 18.32
C PRO A 131 -8.13 -9.52 18.45
N TRP A 132 -8.85 -9.94 19.49
CA TRP A 132 -10.27 -9.59 19.58
C TRP A 132 -10.50 -8.09 19.72
N GLN A 133 -9.50 -7.35 20.19
CA GLN A 133 -9.53 -5.89 20.28
C GLN A 133 -9.49 -5.21 18.90
N SER A 134 -9.21 -5.97 17.83
CA SER A 134 -9.34 -5.53 16.44
C SER A 134 -10.72 -5.79 15.85
N ASN A 135 -11.63 -6.46 16.58
CA ASN A 135 -13.03 -6.68 16.16
C ASN A 135 -13.87 -5.42 16.41
N VAL A 136 -13.58 -4.36 15.66
CA VAL A 136 -14.12 -3.01 15.87
C VAL A 136 -14.72 -2.47 14.57
N PRO A 137 -15.99 -2.03 14.56
CA PRO A 137 -16.57 -1.36 13.41
C PRO A 137 -15.87 -0.03 13.10
N HIS A 138 -15.88 0.42 11.84
CA HIS A 138 -15.18 1.65 11.41
C HIS A 138 -15.52 2.88 12.26
N GLY A 139 -16.77 2.97 12.73
CA GLY A 139 -17.28 4.06 13.56
C GLY A 139 -16.68 4.19 14.96
N PHE A 140 -15.75 3.31 15.34
CA PHE A 140 -15.03 3.33 16.61
C PHE A 140 -13.51 3.23 16.45
N ILE A 141 -13.01 3.69 15.31
CA ILE A 141 -11.59 3.73 15.00
C ILE A 141 -11.17 5.18 14.76
N ALA A 142 -10.09 5.59 15.41
CA ALA A 142 -9.30 6.73 14.98
C ALA A 142 -7.99 6.20 14.41
N ALA A 143 -7.45 6.78 13.35
CA ALA A 143 -6.19 6.32 12.79
C ALA A 143 -5.49 7.39 11.97
N LYS A 144 -4.19 7.19 11.76
CA LYS A 144 -3.39 7.95 10.80
C LYS A 144 -3.72 7.51 9.38
N LEU A 145 -3.28 8.31 8.41
CA LEU A 145 -3.62 8.11 7.00
C LEU A 145 -3.26 6.71 6.47
N ALA A 146 -2.17 6.10 6.95
CA ALA A 146 -1.76 4.77 6.48
C ALA A 146 -2.86 3.71 6.63
N PHE A 147 -3.55 3.69 7.78
CA PHE A 147 -4.71 2.82 8.02
C PHE A 147 -5.88 3.15 7.08
N TRP A 148 -6.23 4.44 6.99
CA TRP A 148 -7.38 4.87 6.23
C TRP A 148 -7.22 4.68 4.72
N GLN A 149 -5.99 4.71 4.20
CA GLN A 149 -5.70 4.39 2.80
C GLN A 149 -6.01 2.93 2.49
N THR A 150 -5.51 1.98 3.29
CA THR A 150 -5.83 0.55 3.10
C THR A 150 -7.32 0.30 3.25
N TRP A 151 -7.98 0.96 4.22
CA TRP A 151 -9.44 0.89 4.36
C TRP A 151 -10.16 1.44 3.12
N PHE A 152 -9.69 2.56 2.58
CA PHE A 152 -10.29 3.23 1.43
C PHE A 152 -10.17 2.40 0.14
N ASP A 153 -9.05 1.72 -0.08
CA ASP A 153 -8.87 0.79 -1.21
C ASP A 153 -9.88 -0.36 -1.16
N LEU A 154 -10.11 -0.93 0.03
CA LEU A 154 -11.12 -1.97 0.25
C LEU A 154 -12.54 -1.43 -0.03
N VAL A 155 -12.80 -0.18 0.37
CA VAL A 155 -14.08 0.49 0.13
C VAL A 155 -14.30 0.79 -1.35
N GLU A 156 -13.29 1.25 -2.09
CA GLU A 156 -13.41 1.49 -3.53
C GLU A 156 -13.77 0.20 -4.25
N ARG A 157 -13.10 -0.91 -3.93
CA ARG A 157 -13.44 -2.22 -4.51
C ARG A 157 -14.84 -2.66 -4.13
N LEU A 158 -15.23 -2.52 -2.85
CA LEU A 158 -16.57 -2.85 -2.40
C LEU A 158 -17.63 -2.04 -3.13
N TYR A 159 -17.40 -0.74 -3.33
CA TYR A 159 -18.29 0.14 -4.08
C TYR A 159 -18.40 -0.27 -5.54
N GLN A 160 -17.27 -0.56 -6.19
CA GLN A 160 -17.26 -1.02 -7.58
C GLN A 160 -18.09 -2.29 -7.77
N VAL A 161 -17.87 -3.31 -6.93
CA VAL A 161 -18.62 -4.57 -7.01
C VAL A 161 -20.09 -4.40 -6.61
N ALA A 162 -20.36 -3.61 -5.57
CA ALA A 162 -21.71 -3.43 -5.05
C ALA A 162 -22.59 -2.53 -5.95
N GLU A 163 -22.02 -1.63 -6.75
CA GLU A 163 -22.82 -0.61 -7.46
C GLU A 163 -22.58 -0.59 -8.98
N GLN A 164 -21.47 -1.12 -9.49
CA GLN A 164 -21.07 -0.93 -10.90
C GLN A 164 -20.90 -2.24 -11.68
N GLU A 165 -20.46 -3.31 -11.03
CA GLU A 165 -20.24 -4.61 -11.68
C GLU A 165 -21.47 -5.51 -11.49
N PRO A 166 -22.22 -5.87 -12.56
CA PRO A 166 -23.27 -6.87 -12.44
C PRO A 166 -22.68 -8.27 -12.26
N GLY A 167 -23.34 -9.13 -11.49
CA GLY A 167 -22.93 -10.51 -11.31
C GLY A 167 -23.46 -11.16 -10.03
N GLU A 168 -23.05 -12.41 -9.78
CA GLU A 168 -23.49 -13.16 -8.60
C GLU A 168 -23.06 -12.49 -7.29
N LEU A 169 -21.83 -11.98 -7.23
CA LEU A 169 -21.33 -11.27 -6.06
C LEU A 169 -22.09 -9.96 -5.81
N HIS A 170 -22.43 -9.22 -6.86
CA HIS A 170 -23.28 -8.03 -6.75
C HIS A 170 -24.66 -8.38 -6.16
N ALA A 171 -25.34 -9.40 -6.70
CA ALA A 171 -26.62 -9.84 -6.18
C ALA A 171 -26.52 -10.30 -4.71
N ALA A 172 -25.44 -11.01 -4.36
CA ALA A 172 -25.17 -11.43 -2.99
C ALA A 172 -24.98 -10.24 -2.04
N LEU A 173 -24.31 -9.18 -2.49
CA LEU A 173 -24.09 -7.94 -1.72
C LEU A 173 -25.37 -7.11 -1.49
N GLN A 174 -26.38 -7.25 -2.36
CA GLN A 174 -27.68 -6.60 -2.18
C GLN A 174 -28.63 -7.34 -1.22
N ARG A 175 -28.32 -8.59 -0.84
CA ARG A 175 -29.16 -9.35 0.10
C ARG A 175 -29.29 -8.61 1.43
N ARG A 176 -30.48 -8.72 2.03
CA ARG A 176 -30.86 -8.00 3.23
C ARG A 176 -31.34 -8.96 4.32
N ALA A 177 -30.88 -8.74 5.55
CA ALA A 177 -31.37 -9.42 6.73
C ALA A 177 -32.73 -8.88 7.17
N SER A 178 -33.44 -9.62 8.03
CA SER A 178 -34.72 -9.18 8.61
C SER A 178 -34.59 -7.90 9.45
N SER A 179 -33.42 -7.68 10.05
CA SER A 179 -33.07 -6.47 10.81
C SER A 179 -32.83 -5.24 9.92
N GLY A 180 -32.74 -5.42 8.60
CA GLY A 180 -32.63 -4.34 7.62
C GLY A 180 -31.22 -4.12 7.06
N GLU A 181 -30.17 -4.66 7.69
CA GLU A 181 -28.81 -4.61 7.19
C GLU A 181 -28.66 -5.39 5.88
N THR A 182 -27.87 -4.85 4.97
CA THR A 182 -27.48 -5.51 3.72
C THR A 182 -26.09 -6.15 3.85
N ALA A 183 -25.81 -7.15 3.03
CA ALA A 183 -24.47 -7.74 2.97
C ALA A 183 -23.38 -6.67 2.71
N LYS A 184 -23.61 -5.72 1.79
CA LYS A 184 -22.65 -4.61 1.59
C LYS A 184 -22.48 -3.73 2.82
N SER A 185 -23.53 -3.44 3.58
CA SER A 185 -23.42 -2.65 4.83
C SER A 185 -22.68 -3.41 5.94
N LEU A 186 -22.90 -4.73 6.07
CA LEU A 186 -22.18 -5.58 7.03
C LEU A 186 -20.69 -5.67 6.66
N LEU A 187 -20.39 -5.79 5.36
CA LEU A 187 -19.02 -5.83 4.89
C LEU A 187 -18.33 -4.49 5.10
N ALA A 188 -18.99 -3.38 4.75
CA ALA A 188 -18.50 -2.02 4.94
C ALA A 188 -18.15 -1.74 6.42
N ALA A 189 -19.03 -2.16 7.35
CA ALA A 189 -18.78 -2.06 8.79
C ALA A 189 -17.54 -2.86 9.24
N SER A 190 -17.24 -3.97 8.55
CA SER A 190 -16.17 -4.91 8.91
C SER A 190 -14.81 -4.54 8.30
N LEU A 191 -14.74 -3.67 7.29
CA LEU A 191 -13.49 -3.37 6.58
C LEU A 191 -12.41 -2.78 7.51
N GLY A 192 -12.80 -1.94 8.48
CA GLY A 192 -11.85 -1.40 9.46
C GLY A 192 -11.18 -2.49 10.30
N SER A 193 -11.98 -3.46 10.76
CA SER A 193 -11.50 -4.64 11.49
C SER A 193 -10.60 -5.53 10.63
N LEU A 194 -10.90 -5.67 9.34
CA LEU A 194 -10.04 -6.40 8.39
C LEU A 194 -8.67 -5.73 8.26
N VAL A 195 -8.60 -4.41 8.12
CA VAL A 195 -7.32 -3.69 8.08
C VAL A 195 -6.54 -3.90 9.38
N LEU A 196 -7.18 -3.73 10.54
CA LEU A 196 -6.54 -3.96 11.85
C LEU A 196 -6.04 -5.40 12.05
N GLY A 197 -6.69 -6.39 11.43
CA GLY A 197 -6.33 -7.79 11.58
C GLY A 197 -5.34 -8.30 10.52
N LEU A 198 -5.24 -7.63 9.37
CA LEU A 198 -4.33 -8.00 8.27
C LEU A 198 -3.01 -7.24 8.32
N ASP A 199 -3.04 -5.98 8.74
CA ASP A 199 -1.86 -5.12 8.78
C ASP A 199 -1.17 -5.20 10.15
N GLN A 200 -0.23 -6.14 10.26
CA GLN A 200 0.55 -6.36 11.49
C GLN A 200 1.59 -5.26 11.78
N GLN A 201 1.70 -4.23 10.93
CA GLN A 201 2.67 -3.14 11.10
C GLN A 201 2.10 -1.91 11.77
N LEU A 202 0.77 -1.82 11.81
CA LEU A 202 0.09 -0.78 12.57
C LEU A 202 0.37 -0.97 14.06
N ARG A 203 0.91 0.07 14.69
CA ARG A 203 0.93 0.13 16.15
C ARG A 203 -0.46 0.50 16.63
N VAL A 204 -1.27 -0.50 16.94
CA VAL A 204 -2.64 -0.28 17.41
C VAL A 204 -2.65 -0.08 18.92
N TRP A 205 -3.21 1.04 19.38
CA TRP A 205 -3.54 1.23 20.77
C TRP A 205 -5.02 0.91 21.01
N HIS A 206 -5.28 0.01 21.95
CA HIS A 206 -6.63 -0.37 22.34
C HIS A 206 -7.03 0.39 23.60
N CYS A 207 -8.10 1.20 23.52
CA CYS A 207 -8.54 2.00 24.65
C CYS A 207 -8.99 1.09 25.80
N PRO A 208 -8.39 1.21 27.00
CA PRO A 208 -8.81 0.41 28.15
C PRO A 208 -10.27 0.69 28.53
N LEU A 209 -11.01 -0.35 28.91
CA LEU A 209 -12.44 -0.22 29.28
C LEU A 209 -12.67 0.77 30.42
N SER A 210 -11.73 0.85 31.37
CA SER A 210 -11.76 1.83 32.46
C SER A 210 -11.72 3.29 32.00
N GLN A 211 -11.30 3.55 30.76
CA GLN A 211 -11.27 4.88 30.16
C GLN A 211 -12.54 5.19 29.35
N MET A 212 -13.43 4.21 29.13
CA MET A 212 -14.71 4.33 28.43
C MET A 212 -15.89 4.12 29.41
N PRO A 213 -16.33 5.15 30.14
CA PRO A 213 -17.26 4.99 31.27
C PRO A 213 -18.68 4.54 30.86
N ALA A 214 -19.07 4.69 29.58
CA ALA A 214 -20.37 4.23 29.09
C ALA A 214 -20.30 2.87 28.37
N ALA A 215 -19.10 2.27 28.24
CA ALA A 215 -18.95 0.96 27.65
C ALA A 215 -19.65 -0.09 28.51
N LYS A 216 -20.26 -1.10 27.86
CA LYS A 216 -20.94 -2.18 28.57
C LYS A 216 -19.91 -2.98 29.39
N PRO A 217 -20.14 -3.18 30.69
CA PRO A 217 -19.23 -3.95 31.52
C PRO A 217 -19.23 -5.42 31.10
N VAL A 218 -18.07 -6.05 31.25
CA VAL A 218 -17.90 -7.50 31.14
C VAL A 218 -16.91 -7.91 32.23
N ALA A 219 -17.12 -9.05 32.88
CA ALA A 219 -16.21 -9.49 33.93
C ALA A 219 -14.84 -9.82 33.32
N THR A 220 -13.75 -9.44 34.01
CA THR A 220 -12.38 -9.73 33.55
C THR A 220 -12.17 -11.23 33.36
N SER A 221 -12.72 -12.06 34.25
CA SER A 221 -12.68 -13.52 34.13
C SER A 221 -13.35 -14.04 32.85
N ASP A 222 -14.40 -13.38 32.37
CA ASP A 222 -15.09 -13.77 31.14
C ASP A 222 -14.30 -13.36 29.89
N LEU A 223 -13.64 -12.20 29.93
CA LEU A 223 -12.70 -11.78 28.89
C LEU A 223 -11.53 -12.75 28.78
N GLU A 224 -10.91 -13.11 29.91
CA GLU A 224 -9.79 -14.05 29.97
C GLU A 224 -10.19 -15.45 29.48
N ALA A 225 -11.37 -15.93 29.90
CA ALA A 225 -11.89 -17.23 29.45
C ALA A 225 -12.11 -17.26 27.92
N LEU A 226 -12.75 -16.22 27.36
CA LEU A 226 -12.96 -16.14 25.91
C LEU A 226 -11.64 -15.98 25.15
N ALA A 227 -10.71 -15.16 25.65
CA ALA A 227 -9.38 -14.99 25.05
C ALA A 227 -8.60 -16.31 25.05
N GLY A 228 -8.61 -17.06 26.16
CA GLY A 228 -7.95 -18.36 26.26
C GLY A 228 -8.50 -19.39 25.27
N LEU A 229 -9.82 -19.46 25.10
CA LEU A 229 -10.46 -20.36 24.12
C LEU A 229 -10.12 -19.97 22.67
N ARG A 230 -10.02 -18.67 22.36
CA ARG A 230 -9.55 -18.21 21.05
C ARG A 230 -8.09 -18.61 20.79
N SER A 231 -7.22 -18.41 21.77
CA SER A 231 -5.81 -18.78 21.67
C SER A 231 -5.62 -20.29 21.54
N ALA A 232 -6.44 -21.09 22.24
CA ALA A 232 -6.44 -22.54 22.10
C ALA A 232 -6.81 -22.96 20.66
N TYR A 233 -7.92 -22.43 20.12
CA TYR A 233 -8.32 -22.71 18.75
C TYR A 233 -7.28 -22.23 17.72
N ALA A 234 -6.67 -21.06 17.92
CA ALA A 234 -5.62 -20.56 17.03
C ALA A 234 -4.37 -21.45 17.02
N ALA A 235 -4.06 -22.12 18.13
CA ALA A 235 -2.90 -23.01 18.24
C ALA A 235 -3.19 -24.43 17.73
N SER A 236 -4.39 -24.95 17.96
CA SER A 236 -4.74 -26.35 17.67
C SER A 236 -5.42 -26.54 16.31
N GLY A 237 -6.18 -25.55 15.83
CA GLY A 237 -7.13 -25.70 14.73
C GLY A 237 -8.28 -26.68 15.02
N ASP A 238 -8.44 -27.13 16.28
CA ASP A 238 -9.41 -28.16 16.65
C ASP A 238 -10.85 -27.59 16.66
N PRO A 239 -11.78 -28.15 15.86
CA PRO A 239 -13.19 -27.76 15.89
C PRO A 239 -13.83 -27.79 17.29
N ALA A 240 -13.36 -28.65 18.20
CA ALA A 240 -13.84 -28.71 19.57
C ALA A 240 -13.50 -27.44 20.39
N ASP A 241 -12.37 -26.78 20.11
CA ASP A 241 -12.03 -25.49 20.72
C ASP A 241 -12.94 -24.37 20.24
N LEU A 242 -13.22 -24.33 18.93
CA LEU A 242 -14.15 -23.37 18.34
C LEU A 242 -15.59 -23.57 18.86
N GLN A 243 -16.00 -24.83 19.06
CA GLN A 243 -17.31 -25.15 19.64
C GLN A 243 -17.40 -24.68 21.11
N ARG A 244 -16.36 -24.92 21.91
CA ARG A 244 -16.28 -24.44 23.30
C ARG A 244 -16.31 -22.91 23.36
N PHE A 245 -15.56 -22.23 22.50
CA PHE A 245 -15.59 -20.77 22.36
C PHE A 245 -17.02 -20.26 22.05
N SER A 246 -17.66 -20.85 21.04
CA SER A 246 -19.00 -20.46 20.59
C SER A 246 -20.05 -20.65 21.71
N GLN A 247 -20.01 -21.79 22.41
CA GLN A 247 -20.90 -22.05 23.55
C GLN A 247 -20.70 -21.06 24.69
N ARG A 248 -19.45 -20.76 25.06
CA ARG A 248 -19.16 -19.80 26.13
C ARG A 248 -19.62 -18.40 25.76
N SER A 249 -19.38 -17.97 24.52
CA SER A 249 -19.83 -16.68 24.01
C SER A 249 -21.35 -16.54 24.04
N GLU A 250 -22.08 -17.60 23.63
CA GLU A 250 -23.54 -17.62 23.66
C GLU A 250 -24.09 -17.51 25.09
N GLN A 251 -23.54 -18.29 26.02
CA GLN A 251 -23.93 -18.24 27.44
C GLN A 251 -23.81 -16.82 28.02
N LEU A 252 -22.72 -16.12 27.71
CA LEU A 252 -22.48 -14.76 28.18
C LEU A 252 -23.40 -13.74 27.52
N ARG A 253 -23.75 -13.91 26.24
CA ARG A 253 -24.69 -13.03 25.53
C ARG A 253 -26.12 -13.17 26.03
N VAL A 254 -26.57 -14.40 26.33
CA VAL A 254 -27.89 -14.64 26.94
C VAL A 254 -27.98 -14.04 28.35
N ALA A 255 -26.89 -14.03 29.11
CA ALA A 255 -26.82 -13.39 30.42
C ALA A 255 -26.80 -11.84 30.38
N SER A 256 -26.72 -11.20 29.21
CA SER A 256 -26.64 -9.74 29.04
C SER A 256 -27.32 -9.25 27.73
N PRO A 257 -28.66 -9.08 27.71
CA PRO A 257 -29.38 -8.70 26.49
C PRO A 257 -29.11 -7.25 25.99
N LEU A 258 -29.17 -7.03 24.67
CA LEU A 258 -29.06 -5.74 23.96
C LEU A 258 -30.46 -5.22 23.52
N PRO A 259 -30.72 -3.89 23.46
CA PRO A 259 -31.90 -3.33 22.80
C PRO A 259 -31.67 -2.99 21.30
N ALA A 260 -32.74 -3.04 20.48
CA ALA A 260 -32.75 -2.86 19.03
C ALA A 260 -32.72 -1.37 18.56
N ALA A 261 -32.12 -1.08 17.40
CA ALA A 261 -31.85 0.26 16.85
C ALA A 261 -33.04 0.88 16.06
N GLY A 262 -33.20 2.22 16.11
CA GLY A 262 -34.29 2.98 15.46
C GLY A 262 -33.80 4.02 14.43
N ALA A 263 -34.62 4.27 13.40
CA ALA A 263 -34.35 5.04 12.17
C ALA A 263 -34.59 6.56 12.29
N ALA A 264 -33.97 7.38 11.42
CA ALA A 264 -34.15 8.85 11.34
C ALA A 264 -34.28 9.37 9.89
N ALA A 265 -35.06 10.46 9.72
CA ALA A 265 -35.60 11.05 8.49
C ALA A 265 -34.83 12.31 7.97
N PRO A 266 -35.07 12.84 6.74
CA PRO A 266 -34.17 13.77 6.03
C PRO A 266 -34.67 15.22 5.90
N LEU A 267 -33.78 16.21 5.57
CA LEU A 267 -33.93 17.16 4.43
C LEU A 267 -32.63 17.97 4.07
N SER A 268 -32.52 18.26 2.77
CA SER A 268 -32.07 19.44 1.98
C SER A 268 -30.70 20.16 2.16
N LEU A 269 -30.21 20.65 1.01
CA LEU A 269 -28.84 20.99 0.57
C LEU A 269 -28.58 22.51 0.37
N GLY A 270 -27.31 22.91 0.50
CA GLY A 270 -26.73 24.12 -0.08
C GLY A 270 -25.20 24.00 -0.20
N ALA A 271 -24.61 24.43 -1.33
CA ALA A 271 -23.21 24.19 -1.74
C ALA A 271 -22.37 25.48 -1.79
N LEU A 272 -21.03 25.38 -1.64
CA LEU A 272 -19.96 26.02 -2.47
C LEU A 272 -18.52 25.85 -1.89
N THR A 273 -17.50 26.11 -2.74
CA THR A 273 -16.14 25.51 -2.91
C THR A 273 -14.92 26.28 -2.34
N LEU A 274 -13.72 25.63 -2.37
CA LEU A 274 -12.38 26.02 -1.83
C LEU A 274 -11.23 26.06 -2.90
N ALA A 275 -10.02 26.53 -2.51
CA ALA A 275 -8.82 26.90 -3.32
C ALA A 275 -7.53 25.99 -3.08
N PRO A 276 -6.35 26.13 -3.78
CA PRO A 276 -5.48 25.01 -4.27
C PRO A 276 -4.04 24.78 -3.65
N SER A 277 -3.31 23.75 -4.16
CA SER A 277 -2.03 23.10 -3.70
C SER A 277 -0.71 23.38 -4.53
N VAL A 278 0.48 22.88 -4.09
CA VAL A 278 1.88 23.18 -4.59
C VAL A 278 2.59 21.95 -5.22
N GLY A 279 3.42 22.09 -6.30
CA GLY A 279 3.95 20.96 -7.14
C GLY A 279 5.50 20.69 -7.16
N ALA A 280 5.95 19.64 -7.87
CA ALA A 280 7.31 19.04 -7.77
C ALA A 280 8.49 19.92 -8.21
N ALA A 281 8.30 20.79 -9.20
CA ALA A 281 9.32 21.78 -9.56
C ALA A 281 9.71 22.67 -8.37
N ALA A 282 8.74 22.96 -7.48
CA ALA A 282 8.99 23.75 -6.27
C ALA A 282 9.78 22.96 -5.22
N GLU A 283 9.58 21.64 -5.10
CA GLU A 283 10.37 20.78 -4.21
C GLU A 283 11.81 20.63 -4.71
N ALA A 284 11.98 20.44 -6.02
CA ALA A 284 13.30 20.35 -6.64
C ALA A 284 14.09 21.66 -6.47
N ALA A 285 13.43 22.81 -6.63
CA ALA A 285 14.03 24.12 -6.37
C ALA A 285 14.50 24.29 -4.90
N ARG A 286 13.86 23.60 -3.95
CA ARG A 286 14.28 23.56 -2.54
C ARG A 286 15.33 22.47 -2.25
N GLY A 287 15.68 21.65 -3.23
CA GLY A 287 16.58 20.50 -3.06
C GLY A 287 15.97 19.35 -2.28
N GLU A 288 14.63 19.30 -2.14
CA GLU A 288 13.92 18.26 -1.39
C GLU A 288 13.59 17.03 -2.26
N LEU A 289 13.51 17.22 -3.58
CA LEU A 289 13.38 16.17 -4.58
C LEU A 289 14.58 16.25 -5.53
N VAL A 290 15.30 15.14 -5.71
CA VAL A 290 16.30 14.99 -6.76
C VAL A 290 15.84 13.90 -7.71
N PHE A 291 15.69 14.21 -9.00
CA PHE A 291 15.18 13.27 -9.99
C PHE A 291 16.25 13.01 -11.05
N GLY A 292 16.75 11.78 -11.18
CA GLY A 292 17.74 11.40 -12.19
C GLY A 292 17.14 10.64 -13.37
N CYS A 293 17.65 10.89 -14.58
CA CYS A 293 17.29 10.16 -15.79
C CYS A 293 18.52 9.50 -16.42
N MET A 294 18.56 8.17 -16.46
CA MET A 294 19.74 7.46 -16.99
C MET A 294 19.65 7.31 -18.50
N THR A 295 20.70 7.73 -19.21
CA THR A 295 20.74 7.64 -20.67
C THR A 295 22.11 7.26 -21.21
N HIS A 296 22.11 6.40 -22.23
CA HIS A 296 23.30 6.03 -23.02
C HIS A 296 23.17 6.48 -24.48
N VAL A 297 22.13 7.27 -24.79
CA VAL A 297 21.82 7.87 -26.08
C VAL A 297 21.32 9.30 -25.89
N PRO A 298 21.18 10.11 -26.94
CA PRO A 298 20.46 11.38 -26.84
C PRO A 298 19.02 11.18 -26.36
N LEU A 299 18.53 12.08 -25.51
CA LEU A 299 17.15 12.02 -25.03
C LEU A 299 16.18 12.19 -26.21
N PRO A 300 15.13 11.36 -26.31
CA PRO A 300 14.22 11.40 -27.45
C PRO A 300 13.29 12.62 -27.45
N VAL A 301 13.08 13.20 -26.26
CA VAL A 301 12.26 14.38 -25.95
C VAL A 301 12.93 15.22 -24.87
N LYS A 302 12.51 16.48 -24.71
CA LYS A 302 12.96 17.33 -23.60
C LYS A 302 12.31 16.84 -22.30
N PHE A 303 13.14 16.49 -21.31
CA PHE A 303 12.68 16.18 -19.95
C PHE A 303 12.42 17.46 -19.14
N PRO A 304 11.61 17.39 -18.07
CA PRO A 304 11.37 18.52 -17.18
C PRO A 304 12.68 19.07 -16.60
N ASP A 305 12.76 20.38 -16.37
CA ASP A 305 14.01 21.03 -15.97
C ASP A 305 14.52 20.54 -14.58
N TYR A 306 13.65 19.98 -13.75
CA TYR A 306 14.02 19.37 -12.46
C TYR A 306 14.56 17.93 -12.58
N VAL A 307 14.50 17.31 -13.77
CA VAL A 307 15.03 15.96 -14.02
C VAL A 307 16.44 16.08 -14.58
N LEU A 308 17.40 15.50 -13.88
CA LEU A 308 18.84 15.54 -14.15
C LEU A 308 19.24 14.36 -15.06
N PRO A 309 19.57 14.59 -16.35
CA PRO A 309 20.04 13.52 -17.22
C PRO A 309 21.48 13.12 -16.85
N ILE A 310 21.70 11.83 -16.58
CA ILE A 310 23.01 11.26 -16.32
C ILE A 310 23.43 10.43 -17.53
N TYR A 311 24.52 10.86 -18.17
CA TYR A 311 25.00 10.30 -19.42
C TYR A 311 26.00 9.16 -19.17
N LEU A 312 25.76 8.04 -19.85
CA LEU A 312 26.51 6.80 -19.77
C LEU A 312 27.09 6.43 -21.13
N GLY A 313 28.12 5.57 -21.15
CA GLY A 313 28.69 5.03 -22.37
C GLY A 313 29.14 6.13 -23.36
N GLN A 314 28.74 5.99 -24.62
CA GLN A 314 29.13 6.90 -25.70
C GLN A 314 28.32 8.20 -25.73
N ALA A 315 27.24 8.34 -24.95
CA ALA A 315 26.45 9.57 -24.91
C ALA A 315 27.04 10.65 -23.98
N GLN A 316 28.12 10.33 -23.26
CA GLN A 316 28.82 11.28 -22.42
C GLN A 316 29.46 12.41 -23.25
N HIS A 317 29.34 13.66 -22.82
CA HIS A 317 29.88 14.83 -23.52
C HIS A 317 30.24 15.97 -22.54
N GLU A 318 31.02 16.95 -22.99
CA GLU A 318 31.43 18.08 -22.14
C GLU A 318 30.21 18.89 -21.66
N GLY A 319 30.26 19.35 -20.41
CA GLY A 319 29.20 20.13 -19.78
C GLY A 319 27.99 19.31 -19.28
N ALA A 320 27.95 18.00 -19.53
CA ALA A 320 26.89 17.11 -19.04
C ALA A 320 27.23 16.47 -17.68
N LEU A 321 26.22 15.95 -16.99
CA LEU A 321 26.43 15.06 -15.84
C LEU A 321 26.83 13.67 -16.34
N ASN A 322 28.13 13.41 -16.44
CA ASN A 322 28.63 12.14 -16.98
C ASN A 322 29.02 11.13 -15.90
N LEU A 323 28.91 9.84 -16.23
CA LEU A 323 29.46 8.76 -15.42
C LEU A 323 30.96 8.93 -15.15
N ARG A 324 31.75 9.35 -16.14
CA ARG A 324 33.20 9.55 -16.02
C ARG A 324 33.60 10.60 -14.98
N ASP A 325 32.71 11.56 -14.71
CA ASP A 325 32.96 12.65 -13.78
C ASP A 325 32.47 12.29 -12.37
N LEU A 326 31.32 11.61 -12.29
CA LEU A 326 30.69 11.25 -11.01
C LEU A 326 31.25 9.95 -10.41
N ALA A 327 31.58 8.97 -11.25
CA ALA A 327 32.02 7.65 -10.83
C ALA A 327 33.00 7.00 -11.83
N PRO A 328 34.20 7.59 -12.02
CA PRO A 328 35.15 7.18 -13.05
C PRO A 328 35.54 5.70 -13.00
N GLN A 329 35.60 5.11 -11.80
CA GLN A 329 35.96 3.70 -11.63
C GLN A 329 35.00 2.73 -12.33
N TRP A 330 33.78 3.17 -12.61
CA TRP A 330 32.73 2.35 -13.19
C TRP A 330 32.69 2.41 -14.72
N VAL A 331 33.38 3.37 -15.34
CA VAL A 331 33.38 3.57 -16.80
C VAL A 331 33.73 2.28 -17.57
N PRO A 332 34.76 1.49 -17.21
CA PRO A 332 35.10 0.27 -17.93
C PRO A 332 34.00 -0.81 -17.86
N TYR A 333 33.12 -0.74 -16.85
CA TYR A 333 32.12 -1.75 -16.56
C TYR A 333 30.73 -1.42 -17.13
N HIS A 334 30.57 -0.30 -17.84
CA HIS A 334 29.30 0.07 -18.48
C HIS A 334 28.68 -1.05 -19.35
N PRO A 335 29.44 -1.81 -20.16
CA PRO A 335 28.86 -2.90 -20.95
C PRO A 335 28.18 -4.00 -20.12
N ILE A 336 28.63 -4.24 -18.87
CA ILE A 336 28.17 -5.37 -18.05
C ILE A 336 27.22 -4.97 -16.91
N VAL A 337 27.30 -3.72 -16.44
CA VAL A 337 26.43 -3.17 -15.37
C VAL A 337 25.35 -2.23 -15.93
N ALA A 338 25.50 -1.76 -17.17
CA ALA A 338 24.51 -0.98 -17.92
C ALA A 338 23.97 0.24 -17.15
N GLY A 339 22.65 0.46 -17.18
CA GLY A 339 21.97 1.63 -16.63
C GLY A 339 22.16 1.83 -15.12
N MET A 340 22.42 0.76 -14.36
CA MET A 340 22.60 0.82 -12.91
C MET A 340 23.78 1.71 -12.50
N LEU A 341 24.78 1.88 -13.37
CA LEU A 341 25.89 2.81 -13.13
C LEU A 341 25.42 4.27 -13.01
N GLY A 342 24.33 4.63 -13.69
CA GLY A 342 23.69 5.93 -13.52
C GLY A 342 23.17 6.14 -12.10
N ASN A 343 22.65 5.09 -11.46
CA ASN A 343 22.20 5.15 -10.06
C ASN A 343 23.38 5.31 -9.08
N PHE A 344 24.51 4.63 -9.33
CA PHE A 344 25.73 4.82 -8.52
C PHE A 344 26.28 6.26 -8.66
N ALA A 345 26.28 6.80 -9.87
CA ALA A 345 26.65 8.19 -10.14
C ALA A 345 25.69 9.18 -9.46
N LEU A 346 24.37 8.95 -9.57
CA LEU A 346 23.34 9.78 -8.94
C LEU A 346 23.48 9.80 -7.41
N ARG A 347 23.72 8.63 -6.78
CA ARG A 347 23.95 8.54 -5.34
C ARG A 347 25.10 9.45 -4.91
N LYS A 348 26.24 9.41 -5.62
CA LYS A 348 27.39 10.27 -5.31
C LYS A 348 27.08 11.75 -5.50
N LEU A 349 26.34 12.10 -6.55
CA LEU A 349 25.88 13.46 -6.78
C LEU A 349 25.01 13.96 -5.62
N ILE A 350 24.02 13.16 -5.21
CA ILE A 350 23.11 13.50 -4.09
C ILE A 350 23.89 13.74 -2.80
N LEU A 351 24.79 12.82 -2.43
CA LEU A 351 25.57 12.94 -1.20
C LEU A 351 26.50 14.16 -1.19
N ARG A 352 26.96 14.60 -2.37
CA ARG A 352 27.83 15.77 -2.51
C ARG A 352 27.06 17.09 -2.48
N ASP A 353 25.94 17.16 -3.22
CA ASP A 353 25.34 18.44 -3.61
C ASP A 353 23.93 18.67 -3.02
N TYR A 354 23.27 17.64 -2.49
CA TYR A 354 21.85 17.72 -2.07
C TYR A 354 21.63 17.23 -0.62
N PRO A 355 22.14 17.96 0.39
CA PRO A 355 22.05 17.55 1.79
C PRO A 355 20.63 17.55 2.36
N ASN A 356 19.69 18.26 1.73
CA ASN A 356 18.29 18.38 2.17
C ASN A 356 17.34 17.42 1.46
N VAL A 357 17.87 16.49 0.66
CA VAL A 357 17.06 15.57 -0.14
C VAL A 357 16.12 14.76 0.76
N LYS A 358 14.84 14.71 0.39
CA LYS A 358 13.81 13.91 1.07
C LYS A 358 13.34 12.76 0.19
N ARG A 359 13.28 12.99 -1.13
CA ARG A 359 12.87 11.99 -2.13
C ARG A 359 13.84 11.94 -3.30
N VAL A 360 14.02 10.75 -3.84
CA VAL A 360 14.81 10.50 -5.04
C VAL A 360 13.91 9.91 -6.11
N GLY A 361 13.77 10.61 -7.23
CA GLY A 361 13.14 10.12 -8.44
C GLY A 361 14.17 9.51 -9.38
N VAL A 362 13.81 8.43 -10.05
CA VAL A 362 14.65 7.75 -11.05
C VAL A 362 13.80 7.36 -12.24
N CYS A 363 14.29 7.66 -13.44
CA CYS A 363 13.73 7.18 -14.68
C CYS A 363 14.84 6.83 -15.67
N LEU A 364 14.46 6.24 -16.79
CA LEU A 364 15.34 5.98 -17.93
C LEU A 364 14.92 6.88 -19.10
N TYR A 365 15.82 7.10 -20.04
CA TYR A 365 15.63 7.98 -21.20
C TYR A 365 14.33 7.77 -22.01
N ARG A 366 13.73 6.57 -21.93
CA ARG A 366 12.43 6.24 -22.52
C ARG A 366 11.42 5.65 -21.54
N LYS A 367 11.75 5.48 -20.26
CA LYS A 367 10.86 4.80 -19.30
C LYS A 367 10.71 5.60 -18.03
N PHE A 368 9.47 5.80 -17.59
CA PHE A 368 9.17 6.50 -16.35
C PHE A 368 7.89 5.96 -15.71
N ILE A 369 7.74 6.18 -14.41
CA ILE A 369 6.51 5.87 -13.68
C ILE A 369 5.66 7.14 -13.59
N SER A 370 4.40 7.06 -13.99
CA SER A 370 3.39 8.10 -13.76
C SER A 370 2.44 7.67 -12.65
N ARG A 371 1.83 8.62 -11.96
CA ARG A 371 0.81 8.34 -10.94
C ARG A 371 -0.42 7.62 -11.51
N GLU A 372 -0.84 8.07 -12.69
CA GLU A 372 -2.04 7.60 -13.36
C GLU A 372 -1.69 7.02 -14.73
N ARG A 373 -2.58 6.20 -15.27
CA ARG A 373 -2.44 5.63 -16.60
C ARG A 373 -2.58 6.73 -17.65
N ILE A 374 -1.60 6.90 -18.54
CA ILE A 374 -1.58 7.99 -19.52
C ILE A 374 -2.30 7.60 -20.80
N SER A 375 -1.72 6.70 -21.61
CA SER A 375 -2.30 6.32 -22.90
C SER A 375 -3.31 5.18 -22.80
N GLY A 376 -3.12 4.27 -21.83
CA GLY A 376 -3.89 3.05 -21.75
C GLY A 376 -3.54 2.00 -22.82
N VAL A 377 -2.53 2.26 -23.66
CA VAL A 377 -2.13 1.42 -24.79
C VAL A 377 -0.92 0.58 -24.38
N PRO A 378 -1.07 -0.74 -24.14
CA PRO A 378 0.07 -1.58 -23.76
C PRO A 378 1.10 -1.68 -24.88
N ALA A 379 2.39 -1.75 -24.54
CA ALA A 379 3.44 -2.08 -25.48
C ALA A 379 3.29 -3.55 -25.95
N GLU A 380 3.48 -3.80 -27.25
CA GLU A 380 3.20 -5.10 -27.89
C GLU A 380 3.96 -6.27 -27.26
N ASP A 381 5.18 -6.04 -26.83
CA ASP A 381 6.13 -7.02 -26.32
C ASP A 381 6.36 -6.89 -24.81
N ASN A 382 5.68 -5.96 -24.15
CA ASN A 382 5.67 -5.85 -22.70
C ASN A 382 4.37 -5.22 -22.19
N TRP A 383 3.40 -6.10 -21.92
CA TRP A 383 2.04 -5.75 -21.50
C TRP A 383 1.96 -4.90 -20.21
N MET A 384 3.03 -4.83 -19.41
CA MET A 384 3.06 -4.00 -18.20
C MET A 384 3.35 -2.52 -18.47
N MET A 385 3.87 -2.19 -19.65
CA MET A 385 4.20 -0.82 -20.04
C MET A 385 3.12 -0.25 -20.93
N ASP A 386 2.74 0.99 -20.69
CA ASP A 386 1.91 1.76 -21.62
C ASP A 386 2.80 2.61 -22.53
N VAL A 387 2.45 2.68 -23.82
CA VAL A 387 3.17 3.49 -24.81
C VAL A 387 2.70 4.93 -24.73
N VAL A 388 3.63 5.88 -24.57
CA VAL A 388 3.36 7.31 -24.63
C VAL A 388 3.97 7.85 -25.92
N SER A 389 3.10 8.24 -26.84
CA SER A 389 3.43 8.66 -28.19
C SER A 389 3.24 10.17 -28.37
N ASP A 390 3.49 10.65 -29.60
CA ASP A 390 3.25 12.05 -29.98
C ASP A 390 1.79 12.49 -29.75
N LYS A 391 0.83 11.56 -29.72
CA LYS A 391 -0.59 11.83 -29.41
C LYS A 391 -0.76 12.31 -27.98
N GLU A 392 -0.13 11.64 -27.03
CA GLU A 392 -0.21 12.02 -25.62
C GLU A 392 0.53 13.34 -25.37
N PHE A 393 1.68 13.55 -26.03
CA PHE A 393 2.42 14.82 -25.95
C PHE A 393 1.66 16.02 -26.54
N ALA A 394 0.69 15.80 -27.42
CA ALA A 394 -0.20 16.85 -27.92
C ALA A 394 -1.20 17.35 -26.86
N HIS A 395 -1.45 16.57 -25.79
CA HIS A 395 -2.46 16.85 -24.79
C HIS A 395 -1.90 17.16 -23.40
N GLN A 396 -0.71 16.65 -23.08
CA GLN A 396 -0.10 16.79 -21.77
C GLN A 396 1.43 16.93 -21.92
N THR A 397 2.05 17.74 -21.07
CA THR A 397 3.52 17.86 -21.07
C THR A 397 4.17 16.72 -20.28
N LEU A 398 5.43 16.40 -20.60
CA LEU A 398 6.18 15.40 -19.83
C LEU A 398 6.28 15.78 -18.34
N GLU A 399 6.34 17.07 -18.04
CA GLU A 399 6.35 17.59 -16.67
C GLU A 399 5.08 17.22 -15.91
N GLN A 400 3.91 17.35 -16.53
CA GLN A 400 2.64 16.94 -15.93
C GLN A 400 2.55 15.40 -15.81
N MET A 401 3.09 14.66 -16.78
CA MET A 401 3.09 13.19 -16.76
C MET A 401 4.00 12.61 -15.67
N MET A 402 5.13 13.27 -15.41
CA MET A 402 6.15 12.84 -14.44
C MET A 402 5.94 13.40 -13.04
N GLU A 403 4.91 14.21 -12.80
CA GLU A 403 4.60 14.78 -11.49
C GLU A 403 4.37 13.65 -10.46
N PRO A 404 5.29 13.49 -9.49
CA PRO A 404 5.26 12.36 -8.57
C PRO A 404 4.20 12.49 -7.47
N GLY A 405 3.61 13.68 -7.28
CA GLY A 405 2.74 13.96 -6.13
C GLY A 405 3.53 13.99 -4.83
N ASP A 406 2.86 13.81 -3.70
CA ASP A 406 3.41 13.98 -2.34
C ASP A 406 3.71 12.65 -1.62
N GLN A 407 3.38 11.50 -2.24
CA GLN A 407 3.59 10.20 -1.63
C GLN A 407 5.09 9.87 -1.44
N PRO A 408 5.46 9.12 -0.38
CA PRO A 408 6.85 8.75 -0.13
C PRO A 408 7.42 7.85 -1.22
N PHE A 409 6.59 7.01 -1.84
CA PHE A 409 6.95 6.15 -2.96
C PHE A 409 6.03 6.40 -4.16
N LEU A 410 6.56 6.20 -5.37
CA LEU A 410 5.81 6.01 -6.62
C LEU A 410 6.56 4.98 -7.45
N VAL A 411 6.06 3.75 -7.54
CA VAL A 411 6.77 2.63 -8.19
C VAL A 411 5.88 1.93 -9.21
N GLY A 412 6.46 1.16 -10.13
CA GLY A 412 5.66 0.37 -11.08
C GLY A 412 4.85 -0.72 -10.39
N LYS A 413 3.82 -1.24 -11.06
CA LYS A 413 3.12 -2.45 -10.64
C LYS A 413 4.06 -3.65 -10.62
N THR A 414 3.80 -4.59 -9.72
CA THR A 414 4.54 -5.85 -9.66
C THR A 414 4.03 -6.86 -10.69
N CYS A 415 4.90 -7.77 -11.13
CA CYS A 415 4.51 -8.99 -11.83
C CYS A 415 4.98 -10.25 -11.11
N GLY A 416 4.44 -11.38 -11.55
CA GLY A 416 4.96 -12.71 -11.23
C GLY A 416 5.61 -13.36 -12.42
N PHE A 417 6.39 -14.41 -12.16
CA PHE A 417 7.01 -15.22 -13.20
C PHE A 417 6.27 -16.53 -13.40
N ASN A 418 6.19 -16.97 -14.65
CA ASN A 418 5.68 -18.27 -15.02
C ASN A 418 6.74 -19.04 -15.82
N VAL A 419 7.05 -20.26 -15.40
CA VAL A 419 7.94 -21.18 -16.11
C VAL A 419 7.20 -22.50 -16.27
N ALA A 420 7.06 -22.97 -17.52
CA ALA A 420 6.36 -24.20 -17.85
C ALA A 420 4.92 -24.31 -17.28
N GLY A 421 4.19 -23.19 -17.23
CA GLY A 421 2.82 -23.14 -16.71
C GLY A 421 2.72 -22.99 -15.20
N GLN A 422 3.84 -22.95 -14.47
CA GLN A 422 3.87 -22.85 -13.01
C GLN A 422 4.47 -21.52 -12.53
N SER A 423 3.99 -21.04 -11.38
CA SER A 423 4.55 -19.86 -10.72
C SER A 423 6.00 -20.14 -10.28
N ALA A 424 6.92 -19.29 -10.72
CA ALA A 424 8.36 -19.47 -10.55
C ALA A 424 8.97 -18.39 -9.66
N GLY A 425 9.95 -18.79 -8.84
CA GLY A 425 10.79 -17.85 -8.09
C GLY A 425 11.86 -17.20 -8.98
N TYR A 426 12.58 -16.22 -8.43
CA TYR A 426 13.66 -15.51 -9.12
C TYR A 426 14.67 -16.46 -9.76
N LEU A 427 15.17 -17.48 -9.05
CA LEU A 427 16.19 -18.37 -9.60
C LEU A 427 15.66 -19.20 -10.78
N SER A 428 14.47 -19.79 -10.63
CA SER A 428 13.86 -20.62 -11.67
C SER A 428 13.56 -19.82 -12.93
N HIS A 429 13.04 -18.59 -12.78
CA HIS A 429 12.83 -17.70 -13.92
C HIS A 429 14.15 -17.23 -14.54
N TYR A 430 15.11 -16.83 -13.71
CA TYR A 430 16.42 -16.34 -14.17
C TYR A 430 17.15 -17.40 -14.98
N ALA A 431 17.12 -18.67 -14.57
CA ALA A 431 17.77 -19.78 -15.27
C ALA A 431 17.22 -20.05 -16.69
N VAL A 432 16.01 -19.61 -16.99
CA VAL A 432 15.40 -19.74 -18.32
C VAL A 432 15.85 -18.62 -19.26
N SER A 433 16.00 -17.39 -18.73
CA SER A 433 16.30 -16.20 -19.54
C SER A 433 17.77 -15.80 -19.51
N HIS A 434 18.54 -16.29 -18.54
CA HIS A 434 19.91 -15.88 -18.23
C HIS A 434 20.70 -17.05 -17.64
N HIS A 435 22.00 -16.85 -17.38
CA HIS A 435 22.85 -17.86 -16.76
C HIS A 435 22.67 -17.86 -15.23
N ALA A 436 22.07 -18.92 -14.68
CA ALA A 436 21.82 -19.06 -13.24
C ALA A 436 23.08 -18.86 -12.37
N GLU A 437 24.25 -19.23 -12.89
CA GLU A 437 25.56 -18.98 -12.30
C GLU A 437 25.75 -17.53 -11.83
N ASP A 438 25.31 -16.56 -12.63
CA ASP A 438 25.49 -15.15 -12.34
C ASP A 438 24.67 -14.75 -11.09
N LEU A 439 23.40 -15.17 -11.02
CA LEU A 439 22.54 -14.87 -9.88
C LEU A 439 23.01 -15.57 -8.60
N LEU A 440 23.52 -16.81 -8.70
CA LEU A 440 24.08 -17.54 -7.56
C LEU A 440 25.32 -16.84 -7.00
N ARG A 441 26.25 -16.41 -7.87
CA ARG A 441 27.44 -15.63 -7.47
C ARG A 441 27.07 -14.30 -6.83
N PHE A 442 26.08 -13.61 -7.40
CA PHE A 442 25.63 -12.32 -6.90
C PHE A 442 24.96 -12.44 -5.52
N ALA A 443 24.11 -13.45 -5.31
CA ALA A 443 23.48 -13.73 -4.03
C ALA A 443 24.49 -14.16 -2.95
N ALA A 444 25.51 -14.94 -3.33
CA ALA A 444 26.61 -15.27 -2.43
C ALA A 444 27.35 -14.00 -1.96
N ALA A 445 27.70 -13.11 -2.88
CA ALA A 445 28.31 -11.82 -2.56
C ALA A 445 27.40 -10.95 -1.67
N ALA A 446 26.10 -10.89 -1.95
CA ALA A 446 25.13 -10.16 -1.12
C ALA A 446 25.04 -10.72 0.31
N THR A 447 25.14 -12.04 0.46
CA THR A 447 25.15 -12.70 1.77
C THR A 447 26.45 -12.42 2.54
N GLU A 448 27.60 -12.51 1.87
CA GLU A 448 28.93 -12.25 2.46
C GLU A 448 29.08 -10.80 2.93
N LEU A 449 28.51 -9.85 2.17
CA LEU A 449 28.52 -8.42 2.50
C LEU A 449 27.41 -8.01 3.47
N GLY A 450 26.55 -8.93 3.90
CA GLY A 450 25.48 -8.67 4.87
C GLY A 450 24.32 -7.82 4.33
N VAL A 451 24.10 -7.79 3.02
CA VAL A 451 22.93 -7.13 2.41
C VAL A 451 21.63 -7.85 2.81
N PHE A 452 21.70 -9.18 2.88
CA PHE A 452 20.70 -10.03 3.52
C PHE A 452 21.38 -11.21 4.23
N GLY A 453 20.70 -11.77 5.23
CA GLY A 453 21.21 -12.87 6.05
C GLY A 453 21.24 -14.20 5.32
N ARG A 454 22.02 -15.17 5.83
CA ARG A 454 22.12 -16.52 5.25
C ARG A 454 20.77 -17.22 5.10
N SER A 455 19.86 -17.03 6.05
CA SER A 455 18.50 -17.57 6.01
C SER A 455 17.59 -16.87 4.99
N GLU A 456 17.93 -15.66 4.55
CA GLU A 456 17.18 -14.91 3.54
C GLU A 456 17.58 -15.31 2.10
N ALA A 457 18.72 -15.98 1.90
CA ALA A 457 19.17 -16.36 0.56
C ALA A 457 18.16 -17.27 -0.17
N GLU A 458 17.56 -18.22 0.54
CA GLU A 458 16.49 -19.06 -0.02
C GLU A 458 15.24 -18.24 -0.35
N LEU A 459 14.86 -17.29 0.51
CA LEU A 459 13.73 -16.40 0.26
C LEU A 459 13.96 -15.52 -0.98
N PHE A 460 15.17 -15.02 -1.18
CA PHE A 460 15.55 -14.27 -2.37
C PHE A 460 15.37 -15.10 -3.65
N PHE A 461 15.87 -16.34 -3.67
CA PHE A 461 15.73 -17.19 -4.85
C PHE A 461 14.28 -17.63 -5.12
N ASN A 462 13.50 -17.81 -4.07
CA ASN A 462 12.10 -18.23 -4.13
C ASN A 462 11.12 -17.07 -4.27
N GLU A 463 11.56 -15.81 -4.28
CA GLU A 463 10.68 -14.65 -4.43
C GLU A 463 9.94 -14.71 -5.78
N LYS A 464 8.63 -14.52 -5.74
CA LYS A 464 7.74 -14.66 -6.90
C LYS A 464 7.19 -13.33 -7.39
N THR A 465 7.26 -12.30 -6.54
CA THR A 465 6.84 -10.95 -6.88
C THR A 465 8.03 -10.13 -7.38
N PHE A 466 7.85 -9.36 -8.43
CA PHE A 466 8.93 -8.62 -9.05
C PHE A 466 8.50 -7.21 -9.45
N PHE A 467 9.28 -6.21 -9.06
CA PHE A 467 9.21 -4.86 -9.60
C PHE A 467 10.12 -4.76 -10.82
N MET A 468 9.53 -4.53 -11.99
CA MET A 468 10.32 -4.28 -13.19
C MET A 468 11.17 -3.02 -13.00
N GLY A 469 12.48 -3.14 -13.23
CA GLY A 469 13.46 -2.10 -12.94
C GLY A 469 13.84 -1.95 -11.47
N GLY A 470 13.29 -2.75 -10.55
CA GLY A 470 13.63 -2.71 -9.13
C GLY A 470 13.55 -1.29 -8.53
N ILE A 471 14.71 -0.75 -8.11
CA ILE A 471 14.83 0.62 -7.59
C ILE A 471 15.38 1.64 -8.62
N GLU A 472 15.49 1.23 -9.89
CA GLU A 472 16.00 2.04 -11.00
C GLU A 472 14.89 2.82 -11.72
N MET A 473 13.64 2.67 -11.31
CA MET A 473 12.50 3.41 -11.84
C MET A 473 11.46 3.67 -10.75
N GLY A 474 11.10 4.94 -10.56
CA GLY A 474 10.11 5.37 -9.57
C GLY A 474 10.61 6.52 -8.71
N VAL A 475 9.89 6.80 -7.63
CA VAL A 475 10.24 7.80 -6.63
C VAL A 475 10.27 7.10 -5.28
N PHE A 476 11.27 7.43 -4.48
CA PHE A 476 11.58 6.72 -3.25
C PHE A 476 11.93 7.72 -2.14
N PRO A 477 11.74 7.36 -0.86
CA PRO A 477 12.37 8.08 0.24
C PRO A 477 13.89 8.06 0.07
N ALA A 478 14.53 9.21 0.23
CA ALA A 478 15.95 9.35 -0.05
C ALA A 478 16.82 8.46 0.85
N ASP A 479 16.44 8.31 2.12
CA ASP A 479 17.15 7.48 3.09
C ASP A 479 17.17 6.00 2.65
N PHE A 480 16.03 5.48 2.20
CA PHE A 480 15.91 4.11 1.70
C PHE A 480 16.71 3.93 0.41
N TRP A 481 16.52 4.82 -0.56
CA TRP A 481 17.15 4.67 -1.87
C TRP A 481 18.68 4.76 -1.78
N LEU A 482 19.22 5.73 -1.03
CA LEU A 482 20.67 5.90 -0.86
C LEU A 482 21.32 4.69 -0.19
N ARG A 483 20.71 4.11 0.85
CA ARG A 483 21.21 2.88 1.50
C ARG A 483 21.13 1.66 0.58
N THR A 484 20.03 1.53 -0.17
CA THR A 484 19.82 0.36 -1.05
C THR A 484 20.77 0.39 -2.24
N VAL A 485 20.97 1.57 -2.86
CA VAL A 485 21.94 1.73 -3.95
C VAL A 485 23.37 1.49 -3.47
N GLU A 486 23.72 1.92 -2.25
CA GLU A 486 25.02 1.59 -1.64
C GLU A 486 25.24 0.08 -1.53
N GLN A 487 24.24 -0.66 -1.03
CA GLN A 487 24.31 -2.10 -0.89
C GLN A 487 24.48 -2.79 -2.26
N ILE A 488 23.70 -2.39 -3.26
CA ILE A 488 23.81 -2.96 -4.62
C ILE A 488 25.15 -2.59 -5.27
N GLU A 489 25.64 -1.36 -5.06
CA GLU A 489 26.96 -0.91 -5.54
C GLU A 489 28.07 -1.79 -4.96
N ALA A 490 28.04 -2.07 -3.67
CA ALA A 490 29.03 -2.91 -3.00
C ALA A 490 29.03 -4.35 -3.53
N VAL A 491 27.85 -4.96 -3.69
CA VAL A 491 27.72 -6.33 -4.23
C VAL A 491 28.20 -6.38 -5.68
N THR A 492 27.80 -5.40 -6.48
CA THR A 492 28.21 -5.31 -7.88
C THR A 492 29.73 -5.13 -7.99
N TRP A 493 30.30 -4.28 -7.14
CA TRP A 493 31.75 -4.03 -7.12
C TRP A 493 32.50 -5.31 -6.76
N TYR A 494 32.05 -6.03 -5.74
CA TYR A 494 32.61 -7.33 -5.38
C TYR A 494 32.59 -8.31 -6.56
N CYS A 495 31.46 -8.40 -7.27
CA CYS A 495 31.31 -9.33 -8.39
C CYS A 495 32.21 -8.98 -9.59
N VAL A 496 32.28 -7.71 -9.99
CA VAL A 496 33.12 -7.30 -11.14
C VAL A 496 34.62 -7.42 -10.85
N GLN A 497 35.03 -7.33 -9.59
CA GLN A 497 36.43 -7.51 -9.20
C GLN A 497 36.81 -8.99 -9.09
N ARG A 498 35.87 -9.86 -8.73
CA ARG A 498 36.14 -11.27 -8.43
C ARG A 498 35.92 -12.21 -9.61
N TYR A 499 34.96 -11.91 -10.47
CA TYR A 499 34.53 -12.81 -11.55
C TYR A 499 34.78 -12.18 -12.92
N ASP A 500 35.56 -12.85 -13.75
CA ASP A 500 35.73 -12.52 -15.18
C ASP A 500 34.52 -13.05 -15.98
N THR A 501 33.34 -12.49 -15.71
CA THR A 501 32.09 -12.89 -16.37
C THR A 501 32.07 -12.34 -17.80
N ARG A 502 32.32 -13.21 -18.77
CA ARG A 502 32.26 -12.90 -20.20
C ARG A 502 31.02 -13.51 -20.82
N ARG A 503 30.12 -12.66 -21.31
CA ARG A 503 28.89 -13.06 -21.99
C ARG A 503 28.76 -12.24 -23.28
N GLU A 504 28.10 -12.81 -24.28
CA GLU A 504 27.92 -12.16 -25.58
C GLU A 504 26.54 -11.54 -25.74
N GLY A 505 26.46 -10.50 -26.58
CA GLY A 505 25.22 -9.83 -26.94
C GLY A 505 24.41 -9.39 -25.72
N TYR A 506 23.13 -9.76 -25.70
CA TYR A 506 22.18 -9.38 -24.64
C TYR A 506 22.62 -9.83 -23.24
N GLN A 507 23.34 -10.95 -23.13
CA GLN A 507 23.78 -11.54 -21.86
C GLN A 507 25.00 -10.82 -21.27
N SER A 508 25.68 -9.93 -22.03
CA SER A 508 26.78 -9.11 -21.52
C SER A 508 26.42 -8.35 -20.25
N ARG A 509 25.15 -7.95 -20.10
CA ARG A 509 24.61 -7.18 -18.97
C ARG A 509 24.27 -8.01 -17.74
N ALA A 510 24.97 -9.12 -17.52
CA ALA A 510 24.69 -10.10 -16.46
C ALA A 510 24.52 -9.45 -15.08
N TRP A 511 25.39 -8.50 -14.73
CA TRP A 511 25.33 -7.83 -13.42
C TRP A 511 24.20 -6.81 -13.33
N ALA A 512 23.80 -6.19 -14.44
CA ALA A 512 22.61 -5.35 -14.46
C ALA A 512 21.36 -6.17 -14.14
N PHE A 513 21.20 -7.35 -14.75
CA PHE A 513 20.07 -8.23 -14.47
C PHE A 513 20.05 -8.68 -13.01
N CYS A 514 21.21 -9.06 -12.45
CA CYS A 514 21.31 -9.43 -11.04
C CYS A 514 20.97 -8.26 -10.10
N ALA A 515 21.49 -7.07 -10.40
CA ALA A 515 21.19 -5.85 -9.64
C ALA A 515 19.70 -5.52 -9.63
N GLU A 516 19.00 -5.70 -10.76
CA GLU A 516 17.55 -5.51 -10.85
C GLU A 516 16.78 -6.47 -9.91
N ARG A 517 17.18 -7.74 -9.83
CA ARG A 517 16.54 -8.73 -8.92
C ARG A 517 16.81 -8.36 -7.47
N LEU A 518 18.04 -8.01 -7.14
CA LEU A 518 18.38 -7.57 -5.77
C LEU A 518 17.63 -6.30 -5.40
N GLY A 519 17.58 -5.31 -6.29
CA GLY A 519 16.83 -4.06 -6.07
C GLY A 519 15.34 -4.31 -5.88
N SER A 520 14.73 -5.16 -6.71
CA SER A 520 13.34 -5.57 -6.53
C SER A 520 13.10 -6.27 -5.19
N TYR A 521 13.99 -7.20 -4.79
CA TYR A 521 13.88 -7.90 -3.52
C TYR A 521 14.00 -6.96 -2.32
N LEU A 522 14.97 -6.03 -2.34
CA LEU A 522 15.16 -5.06 -1.26
C LEU A 522 14.01 -4.07 -1.19
N LEU A 523 13.47 -3.64 -2.33
CA LEU A 523 12.26 -2.83 -2.39
C LEU A 523 11.05 -3.57 -1.82
N LEU A 524 10.82 -4.83 -2.22
CA LEU A 524 9.76 -5.67 -1.66
C LEU A 524 9.94 -5.88 -0.16
N ARG A 525 11.17 -6.11 0.31
CA ARG A 525 11.46 -6.27 1.73
C ARG A 525 11.10 -4.99 2.50
N GLU A 526 11.50 -3.83 2.00
CA GLU A 526 11.18 -2.55 2.63
C GLU A 526 9.69 -2.26 2.60
N MET A 527 9.07 -2.45 1.45
CA MET A 527 7.65 -2.20 1.24
C MET A 527 6.78 -3.13 2.08
N ARG A 528 7.10 -4.43 2.07
CA ARG A 528 6.44 -5.42 2.91
C ARG A 528 6.73 -5.22 4.38
N ALA A 529 7.82 -4.57 4.78
CA ALA A 529 8.15 -4.30 6.19
C ALA A 529 7.58 -2.98 6.72
N ARG A 530 7.37 -1.98 5.86
CA ARG A 530 6.82 -0.66 6.22
C ARG A 530 5.31 -0.53 5.97
N TYR A 531 4.78 -1.24 4.97
CA TYR A 531 3.40 -1.10 4.50
C TYR A 531 2.63 -2.41 4.35
N GLY A 532 3.26 -3.57 4.60
CA GLY A 532 2.64 -4.89 4.46
C GLY A 532 2.27 -5.24 3.01
N ASP A 533 1.75 -6.46 2.82
CA ASP A 533 1.22 -6.97 1.54
C ASP A 533 -0.30 -7.18 1.72
N PRO A 534 -1.18 -6.47 0.98
CA PRO A 534 -0.92 -5.66 -0.21
C PRO A 534 -0.71 -4.16 0.03
N GLY A 535 -0.51 -3.68 1.27
CA GLY A 535 -0.55 -2.24 1.57
C GLY A 535 0.52 -1.38 0.86
N TYR A 536 1.61 -1.97 0.37
CA TYR A 536 2.55 -1.26 -0.50
C TYR A 536 2.01 -0.96 -1.91
N MET A 537 0.94 -1.64 -2.36
CA MET A 537 0.37 -1.48 -3.70
C MET A 537 -0.24 -0.09 -3.93
N ARG A 538 -0.54 0.67 -2.86
CA ARG A 538 -1.00 2.07 -2.96
C ARG A 538 0.00 3.01 -3.63
N PHE A 539 1.28 2.61 -3.65
CA PHE A 539 2.36 3.36 -4.31
C PHE A 539 2.51 2.99 -5.79
N PHE A 540 1.65 2.11 -6.32
CA PHE A 540 1.69 1.71 -7.71
C PHE A 540 1.27 2.86 -8.62
N GLY A 541 2.21 3.27 -9.46
CA GLY A 541 1.97 4.02 -10.66
C GLY A 541 1.91 3.13 -11.90
N GLN A 542 1.82 3.77 -13.05
CA GLN A 542 1.90 3.13 -14.35
C GLN A 542 3.31 3.26 -14.90
N LEU A 543 3.90 2.16 -15.37
CA LEU A 543 5.12 2.18 -16.15
C LEU A 543 4.81 2.59 -17.59
N ASN A 544 5.53 3.59 -18.09
CA ASN A 544 5.34 4.13 -19.43
C ASN A 544 6.60 3.99 -20.27
N LEU A 545 6.42 3.87 -21.58
CA LEU A 545 7.46 3.81 -22.60
C LEU A 545 7.24 4.94 -23.62
N ILE A 546 8.20 5.85 -23.72
CA ILE A 546 8.18 6.92 -24.73
C ILE A 546 8.52 6.34 -26.11
N THR A 547 7.62 6.53 -27.08
CA THR A 547 7.82 6.15 -28.48
C THR A 547 7.61 7.34 -29.42
N ARG A 548 7.98 7.18 -30.69
CA ARG A 548 7.73 8.18 -31.75
C ARG A 548 6.69 7.65 -32.72
N GLY A 549 5.77 8.51 -33.17
CA GLY A 549 4.67 8.12 -34.06
C GLY A 549 3.79 7.02 -33.47
N ASP A 550 3.26 6.14 -34.34
CA ASP A 550 2.40 5.01 -33.95
C ASP A 550 3.18 3.75 -33.54
N GLN A 551 4.45 3.88 -33.15
CA GLN A 551 5.25 2.73 -32.72
C GLN A 551 4.78 2.21 -31.36
N THR A 552 4.36 0.95 -31.34
CA THR A 552 3.86 0.22 -30.16
C THR A 552 4.88 -0.81 -29.62
N LYS A 553 5.99 -1.03 -30.35
CA LYS A 553 7.02 -1.99 -29.97
C LYS A 553 8.07 -1.39 -29.05
N TYR A 554 8.40 -2.12 -27.99
CA TYR A 554 9.66 -1.94 -27.31
C TYR A 554 10.78 -2.47 -28.21
N VAL A 555 11.70 -1.57 -28.59
CA VAL A 555 12.95 -1.97 -29.23
C VAL A 555 13.98 -2.03 -28.11
N PRO A 556 14.45 -3.23 -27.70
CA PRO A 556 15.53 -3.35 -26.73
C PRO A 556 16.71 -2.50 -27.21
N SER A 557 17.27 -1.69 -26.32
CA SER A 557 18.51 -0.99 -26.59
C SER A 557 19.58 -2.05 -26.90
N HIS A 558 20.08 -2.06 -28.14
CA HIS A 558 21.27 -2.82 -28.52
C HIS A 558 22.52 -2.20 -27.89
#